data_AF-A0A1M3DHI2-F1
#
_entry.id   AF-A0A1M3DHI2-F1
#
_cell.length_a   1.000
_cell.length_b   1.000
_cell.length_c   1.000
_cell.angle_alpha   90.00
_cell.angle_beta   90.00
_cell.angle_gamma   90.00
#
_symmetry.space_group_name_H-M   'P 1'
#
loop_
_entity.id
_entity.type
_entity.pdbx_description
1 polymer ?
#
loop_
_entity_poly.entity_id
_entity_poly.type
_entity_poly.pdbx_seq_one_letter_code
_entity_poly.pdbx_strand_id
1 'polypeptide(L)'
;MLRPGDLVVIVGTMGDETLPEERGMILGLMEPTTSIVSSLDYDLARGPRDFDETGRYRWPYGLELQRAWRFSEPRTALAVISSRRFSMDSAQGIVPLLPEEAEATMLLPREPVALLRPARTEARISGIEAARRRGAPPPTTTRSGVMHMRRAPAFTYAMSIEGAATPCCKIGWSFDWRSRERHFNQVAMPNVGGLRYRTILHELWDTAGEAFRMEQALLSKFDALRHPQNREILERTDAVTIQGAWIDYLVDARRRHR
;
A
#
# COMPACT_ATOMS: atom_id res chain seq x y z
N MET A 1 -11.59 -17.05 -13.48
CA MET A 1 -10.44 -16.68 -12.64
C MET A 1 -9.45 -15.94 -13.52
N LEU A 2 -9.04 -14.73 -13.11
CA LEU A 2 -8.14 -13.86 -13.88
C LEU A 2 -6.75 -14.47 -14.05
N ARG A 3 -6.18 -14.31 -15.24
CA ARG A 3 -4.81 -14.70 -15.59
C ARG A 3 -4.00 -13.47 -16.01
N PRO A 4 -2.65 -13.52 -15.87
CA PRO A 4 -1.80 -12.47 -16.40
C PRO A 4 -2.06 -12.24 -17.90
N GLY A 5 -2.28 -10.99 -18.29
CA GLY A 5 -2.60 -10.60 -19.67
C GLY A 5 -4.10 -10.50 -19.96
N ASP A 6 -4.98 -10.91 -19.04
CA ASP A 6 -6.42 -10.69 -19.19
C ASP A 6 -6.73 -9.18 -19.13
N LEU A 7 -7.69 -8.76 -19.95
CA LEU A 7 -8.22 -7.40 -19.94
C LEU A 7 -9.62 -7.38 -19.32
N VAL A 8 -9.88 -6.39 -18.48
CA VAL A 8 -11.16 -6.18 -17.82
C VAL A 8 -11.74 -4.85 -18.28
N VAL A 9 -12.95 -4.92 -18.84
CA VAL A 9 -13.73 -3.74 -19.21
C VAL A 9 -14.53 -3.25 -18.01
N ILE A 10 -14.59 -1.93 -17.81
CA ILE A 10 -15.36 -1.27 -16.77
C ILE A 10 -16.61 -0.67 -17.40
N VAL A 11 -17.77 -1.00 -16.84
CA VAL A 11 -19.08 -0.51 -17.29
C VAL A 11 -19.76 0.21 -16.13
N GLY A 12 -20.34 1.37 -16.42
CA GLY A 12 -21.13 2.11 -15.45
C GLY A 12 -22.41 1.35 -15.10
N THR A 13 -22.64 1.09 -13.81
CA THR A 13 -23.86 0.42 -13.37
C THR A 13 -25.07 1.36 -13.48
N MET A 14 -26.28 0.81 -13.47
CA MET A 14 -27.51 1.62 -13.52
C MET A 14 -27.88 2.24 -12.16
N GLY A 15 -27.12 1.96 -11.11
CA GLY A 15 -27.38 2.44 -9.74
C GLY A 15 -26.93 3.88 -9.50
N ASP A 16 -27.32 4.43 -8.35
CA ASP A 16 -27.11 5.83 -8.00
C ASP A 16 -25.66 6.22 -7.67
N GLU A 17 -24.77 5.24 -7.51
CA GLU A 17 -23.33 5.47 -7.35
C GLU A 17 -22.64 5.82 -8.69
N THR A 18 -23.29 5.57 -9.83
CA THR A 18 -22.78 5.92 -11.16
C THR A 18 -23.41 7.23 -11.63
N LEU A 19 -22.59 8.15 -12.15
CA LEU A 19 -23.07 9.42 -12.72
C LEU A 19 -24.10 9.17 -13.83
N PRO A 20 -25.19 9.96 -13.92
CA PRO A 20 -26.27 9.71 -14.87
C PRO A 20 -25.83 9.46 -16.32
N GLU A 21 -24.84 10.22 -16.79
CA GLU A 21 -24.24 10.13 -18.13
C GLU A 21 -23.33 8.91 -18.34
N GLU A 22 -22.90 8.24 -17.26
CA GLU A 22 -22.04 7.06 -17.30
C GLU A 22 -22.81 5.75 -17.19
N ARG A 23 -24.10 5.80 -16.82
CA ARG A 23 -24.94 4.63 -16.59
C ARG A 23 -25.11 3.81 -17.87
N GLY A 24 -24.72 2.54 -17.83
CA GLY A 24 -24.78 1.62 -18.98
C GLY A 24 -23.71 1.86 -20.04
N MET A 25 -22.76 2.76 -19.80
CA MET A 25 -21.69 3.11 -20.73
C MET A 25 -20.42 2.32 -20.45
N ILE A 26 -19.67 2.01 -21.50
CA ILE A 26 -18.32 1.45 -21.39
C ILE A 26 -17.37 2.60 -21.02
N LEU A 27 -16.76 2.53 -19.84
CA LEU A 27 -16.01 3.63 -19.23
C LEU A 27 -14.50 3.48 -19.42
N GLY A 28 -13.99 2.27 -19.23
CA GLY A 28 -12.56 2.04 -19.25
C GLY A 28 -12.19 0.58 -19.48
N LEU A 29 -10.90 0.37 -19.67
CA LEU A 29 -10.29 -0.94 -19.87
C LEU A 29 -9.05 -1.00 -18.99
N MET A 30 -8.79 -2.13 -18.35
CA MET A 30 -7.62 -2.31 -17.51
C MET A 30 -7.03 -3.71 -17.65
N GLU A 31 -5.73 -3.80 -17.43
CA GLU A 31 -5.00 -5.06 -17.32
C GLU A 31 -4.58 -5.27 -15.86
N PRO A 32 -5.39 -5.97 -15.05
CA PRO A 32 -5.05 -6.25 -13.67
C PRO A 32 -3.95 -7.32 -13.57
N THR A 33 -3.14 -7.20 -12.53
CA THR A 33 -2.25 -8.26 -12.06
C THR A 33 -3.04 -9.26 -11.20
N THR A 34 -2.38 -10.35 -10.82
CA THR A 34 -2.87 -11.26 -9.76
C THR A 34 -2.42 -10.82 -8.36
N SER A 35 -1.75 -9.68 -8.23
CA SER A 35 -1.21 -9.17 -6.97
C SER A 35 -2.28 -8.39 -6.22
N ILE A 36 -2.66 -8.91 -5.05
CA ILE A 36 -3.59 -8.24 -4.14
C ILE A 36 -2.84 -7.15 -3.37
N VAL A 37 -3.39 -5.94 -3.40
CA VAL A 37 -2.84 -4.77 -2.71
C VAL A 37 -3.87 -4.19 -1.74
N SER A 38 -3.43 -3.48 -0.72
CA SER A 38 -4.35 -2.72 0.12
C SER A 38 -4.68 -1.38 -0.54
N SER A 39 -5.97 -1.06 -0.67
CA SER A 39 -6.44 0.24 -1.16
C SER A 39 -6.02 1.39 -0.23
N LEU A 40 -5.64 1.07 1.01
CA LEU A 40 -5.09 2.03 1.98
C LEU A 40 -3.65 2.46 1.65
N ASP A 41 -2.92 1.69 0.84
CA ASP A 41 -1.58 2.05 0.38
C ASP A 41 -1.58 3.04 -0.81
N TYR A 42 -2.77 3.40 -1.33
CA TYR A 42 -2.95 4.32 -2.45
C TYR A 42 -3.64 5.61 -1.99
N ASP A 43 -3.24 6.74 -2.58
CA ASP A 43 -3.84 8.04 -2.35
C ASP A 43 -5.13 8.19 -3.17
N LEU A 44 -6.16 7.48 -2.72
CA LEU A 44 -7.50 7.51 -3.32
C LEU A 44 -8.31 8.65 -2.69
N ALA A 45 -9.00 9.44 -3.52
CA ALA A 45 -10.03 10.34 -3.02
C ALA A 45 -11.14 9.49 -2.39
N ARG A 46 -11.44 9.73 -1.11
CA ARG A 46 -12.45 8.97 -0.35
C ARG A 46 -13.58 9.89 0.10
N GLY A 47 -14.80 9.51 -0.21
CA GLY A 47 -16.03 10.18 0.23
C GLY A 47 -16.69 9.47 1.40
N PRO A 48 -17.69 10.11 2.06
CA PRO A 48 -18.44 9.50 3.16
C PRO A 48 -19.13 8.18 2.77
N ARG A 49 -19.48 8.00 1.49
CA ARG A 49 -20.13 6.78 0.96
C ARG A 49 -19.20 5.57 0.87
N ASP A 50 -17.89 5.79 0.89
CA ASP A 50 -16.91 4.71 0.77
C ASP A 50 -16.67 3.99 2.10
N PHE A 51 -17.30 4.46 3.17
CA PHE A 51 -17.24 3.86 4.49
C PHE A 51 -18.56 3.16 4.81
N ASP A 52 -18.48 2.07 5.57
CA ASP A 52 -19.64 1.41 6.14
C ASP A 52 -20.17 2.18 7.36
N GLU A 53 -21.29 1.73 7.92
CA GLU A 53 -21.93 2.33 9.11
C GLU A 53 -21.01 2.34 10.34
N THR A 54 -19.94 1.54 10.34
CA THR A 54 -18.94 1.46 11.42
C THR A 54 -17.71 2.31 11.14
N GLY A 55 -17.69 3.08 10.05
CA GLY A 55 -16.59 3.94 9.64
C GLY A 55 -15.40 3.19 9.02
N ARG A 56 -15.58 1.94 8.58
CA ARG A 56 -14.52 1.18 7.88
C ARG A 56 -14.66 1.34 6.38
N TYR A 57 -13.52 1.44 5.70
CA TYR A 57 -13.51 1.53 4.23
C TYR A 57 -14.05 0.25 3.62
N ARG A 58 -15.04 0.35 2.73
CA ARG A 58 -15.79 -0.77 2.15
C ARG A 58 -14.94 -1.67 1.26
N TRP A 59 -13.87 -1.14 0.65
CA TRP A 59 -13.02 -1.87 -0.30
C TRP A 59 -11.54 -1.90 0.14
N PRO A 60 -11.21 -2.55 1.26
CA PRO A 60 -9.86 -2.49 1.84
C PRO A 60 -8.76 -3.11 0.96
N TYR A 61 -9.14 -3.87 -0.06
CA TYR A 61 -8.24 -4.56 -0.98
C TYR A 61 -8.63 -4.32 -2.44
N GLY A 62 -7.64 -4.41 -3.32
CA GLY A 62 -7.81 -4.35 -4.77
C GLY A 62 -6.71 -5.14 -5.48
N LEU A 63 -6.74 -5.13 -6.81
CA LEU A 63 -5.67 -5.67 -7.65
C LEU A 63 -4.81 -4.53 -8.18
N GLU A 64 -3.50 -4.72 -8.19
CA GLU A 64 -2.60 -3.78 -8.85
C GLU A 64 -2.80 -3.87 -10.38
N LEU A 65 -2.79 -2.74 -11.06
CA LEU A 65 -2.95 -2.68 -12.52
C LEU A 65 -1.58 -2.59 -13.19
N GLN A 66 -1.40 -3.31 -14.31
CA GLN A 66 -0.24 -3.12 -15.18
C GLN A 66 -0.45 -1.92 -16.11
N ARG A 67 -1.65 -1.83 -16.69
CA ARG A 67 -2.05 -0.78 -17.64
C ARG A 67 -3.54 -0.47 -17.49
N ALA A 68 -3.92 0.77 -17.78
CA ALA A 68 -5.33 1.17 -17.89
C ALA A 68 -5.52 2.15 -19.04
N TRP A 69 -6.73 2.16 -19.58
CA TRP A 69 -7.16 3.03 -20.66
C TRP A 69 -8.56 3.56 -20.36
N ARG A 70 -8.81 4.79 -20.80
CA ARG A 70 -10.14 5.42 -20.83
C ARG A 70 -10.66 5.37 -22.25
N PHE A 71 -11.92 5.01 -22.46
CA PHE A 71 -12.55 5.12 -23.77
C PHE A 71 -12.85 6.58 -24.09
N SER A 72 -12.57 6.99 -25.32
CA SER A 72 -12.73 8.38 -25.77
C SER A 72 -14.20 8.77 -25.88
N GLU A 73 -14.48 10.06 -25.79
CA GLU A 73 -15.82 10.58 -26.03
C GLU A 73 -16.15 10.66 -27.54
N PRO A 74 -17.39 10.38 -27.96
CA PRO A 74 -18.51 9.91 -27.13
C PRO A 74 -18.36 8.44 -26.72
N ARG A 75 -18.60 8.13 -25.43
CA ARG A 75 -18.57 6.74 -24.95
C ARG A 75 -19.63 5.88 -25.64
N THR A 76 -19.31 4.60 -25.79
CA THR A 76 -20.22 3.61 -26.38
C THR A 76 -21.05 2.93 -25.29
N ALA A 77 -22.36 2.80 -25.50
CA ALA A 77 -23.22 2.07 -24.59
C ALA A 77 -22.95 0.56 -24.68
N LEU A 78 -22.96 -0.14 -23.55
CA LEU A 78 -22.73 -1.59 -23.53
C LEU A 78 -23.73 -2.34 -24.41
N ALA A 79 -24.98 -1.85 -24.47
CA ALA A 79 -26.05 -2.42 -25.29
C ALA A 79 -25.76 -2.43 -26.80
N VAL A 80 -24.80 -1.62 -27.27
CA VAL A 80 -24.34 -1.62 -28.67
C VAL A 80 -23.38 -2.77 -28.93
N ILE A 81 -22.61 -3.19 -27.93
CA ILE A 81 -21.62 -4.28 -28.03
C ILE A 81 -22.22 -5.63 -27.67
N SER A 82 -23.11 -5.66 -26.69
CA SER A 82 -23.71 -6.89 -26.18
C SER A 82 -25.21 -6.73 -25.97
N SER A 83 -25.98 -7.67 -26.52
CA SER A 83 -27.42 -7.80 -26.26
C SER A 83 -27.73 -8.60 -24.99
N ARG A 84 -26.70 -9.11 -24.29
CA ARG A 84 -26.86 -9.92 -23.08
C ARG A 84 -27.29 -9.06 -21.90
N ARG A 85 -28.16 -9.63 -21.06
CA ARG A 85 -28.48 -9.05 -19.77
C ARG A 85 -27.45 -9.50 -18.74
N PHE A 86 -26.62 -8.57 -18.31
CA PHE A 86 -25.73 -8.77 -17.17
C PHE A 86 -26.57 -8.52 -15.90
N SER A 87 -26.93 -9.60 -15.17
CA SER A 87 -27.71 -9.50 -13.93
C SER A 87 -26.89 -8.84 -12.82
N MET A 88 -27.51 -8.50 -11.68
CA MET A 88 -26.81 -8.06 -10.45
C MET A 88 -25.72 -9.04 -9.98
N ASP A 89 -25.73 -10.31 -10.42
CA ASP A 89 -24.66 -11.27 -10.12
C ASP A 89 -23.32 -10.86 -10.78
N SER A 90 -23.37 -10.05 -11.83
CA SER A 90 -22.20 -9.43 -12.46
C SER A 90 -21.54 -8.38 -11.55
N ALA A 91 -22.22 -7.91 -10.50
CA ALA A 91 -21.63 -7.02 -9.51
C ALA A 91 -20.75 -7.78 -8.49
N GLN A 92 -20.85 -9.11 -8.42
CA GLN A 92 -20.07 -9.95 -7.50
C GLN A 92 -18.78 -10.51 -8.12
N GLY A 93 -18.55 -10.32 -9.42
CA GLY A 93 -17.38 -10.89 -10.08
C GLY A 93 -17.16 -10.43 -11.53
N ILE A 94 -16.24 -11.08 -12.22
CA ILE A 94 -15.89 -10.77 -13.61
C ILE A 94 -16.61 -11.74 -14.53
N VAL A 95 -17.41 -11.21 -15.45
CA VAL A 95 -18.13 -12.00 -16.46
C VAL A 95 -17.31 -12.04 -17.75
N PRO A 96 -16.94 -13.22 -18.26
CA PRO A 96 -16.26 -13.33 -19.54
C PRO A 96 -17.13 -12.81 -20.69
N LEU A 97 -16.55 -11.96 -21.52
CA LEU A 97 -17.11 -11.55 -22.80
C LEU A 97 -17.01 -12.69 -23.81
N LEU A 98 -17.97 -12.75 -24.73
CA LEU A 98 -17.86 -13.58 -25.93
C LEU A 98 -16.77 -13.00 -26.85
N PRO A 99 -16.18 -13.82 -27.73
CA PRO A 99 -15.13 -13.36 -28.65
C PRO A 99 -15.52 -12.11 -29.47
N GLU A 100 -16.75 -12.09 -29.99
CA GLU A 100 -17.28 -10.96 -30.77
C GLU A 100 -17.43 -9.68 -29.93
N GLU A 101 -17.89 -9.81 -28.67
CA GLU A 101 -18.02 -8.70 -27.73
C GLU A 101 -16.65 -8.13 -27.35
N ALA A 102 -15.66 -9.01 -27.15
CA ALA A 102 -14.29 -8.62 -26.86
C ALA A 102 -13.63 -7.90 -28.06
N GLU A 103 -13.82 -8.42 -29.27
CA GLU A 103 -13.31 -7.80 -30.50
C GLU A 103 -13.91 -6.40 -30.71
N ALA A 104 -15.23 -6.28 -30.62
CA ALA A 104 -15.91 -4.99 -30.72
C ALA A 104 -15.43 -3.99 -29.66
N THR A 105 -15.21 -4.45 -28.42
CA THR A 105 -14.68 -3.60 -27.33
C THR A 105 -13.26 -3.12 -27.63
N MET A 106 -12.43 -3.99 -28.22
CA MET A 106 -11.05 -3.69 -28.55
C MET A 106 -10.90 -2.73 -29.74
N LEU A 107 -11.93 -2.56 -30.57
CA LEU A 107 -11.98 -1.59 -31.67
C LEU A 107 -12.37 -0.17 -31.20
N LEU A 108 -12.91 -0.02 -30.00
CA LEU A 108 -13.30 1.29 -29.49
C LEU A 108 -12.06 2.19 -29.27
N PRO A 109 -12.17 3.49 -29.64
CA PRO A 109 -11.10 4.46 -29.43
C PRO A 109 -10.83 4.64 -27.93
N ARG A 110 -9.56 4.53 -27.54
CA ARG A 110 -9.13 4.61 -26.15
C ARG A 110 -7.77 5.26 -26.02
N GLU A 111 -7.56 5.89 -24.88
CA GLU A 111 -6.32 6.56 -24.53
C GLU A 111 -5.75 5.99 -23.22
N PRO A 112 -4.41 5.89 -23.08
CA PRO A 112 -3.81 5.40 -21.86
C PRO A 112 -4.05 6.36 -20.69
N VAL A 113 -4.32 5.79 -19.52
CA VAL A 113 -4.48 6.54 -18.26
C VAL A 113 -3.31 6.25 -17.34
N ALA A 114 -2.79 7.30 -16.70
CA ALA A 114 -1.75 7.16 -15.70
C ALA A 114 -2.28 6.39 -14.49
N LEU A 115 -1.59 5.32 -14.12
CA LEU A 115 -1.94 4.54 -12.95
C LEU A 115 -1.50 5.25 -11.68
N LEU A 116 -2.37 5.24 -10.67
CA LEU A 116 -1.98 5.62 -9.32
C LEU A 116 -0.89 4.68 -8.84
N ARG A 117 0.18 5.26 -8.33
CA ARG A 117 1.25 4.50 -7.71
C ARG A 117 0.91 4.33 -6.24
N PRO A 118 1.31 3.21 -5.60
CA PRO A 118 1.28 3.12 -4.16
C PRO A 118 2.00 4.35 -3.60
N ALA A 119 1.46 4.97 -2.55
CA ALA A 119 2.07 6.14 -1.90
C ALA A 119 3.52 5.85 -1.49
N ARG A 120 3.84 4.56 -1.23
CA ARG A 120 5.20 4.07 -0.95
C ARG A 120 6.12 4.08 -2.18
N THR A 121 5.61 3.84 -3.38
CA THR A 121 6.41 3.84 -4.62
C THR A 121 6.72 5.27 -5.08
N GLU A 122 5.80 6.22 -4.89
CA GLU A 122 6.11 7.65 -5.05
C GLU A 122 7.13 8.13 -4.01
N ALA A 123 7.02 7.70 -2.76
CA ALA A 123 8.02 7.97 -1.72
C ALA A 123 9.39 7.33 -2.06
N ARG A 124 9.40 6.17 -2.73
CA ARG A 124 10.65 5.49 -3.15
C ARG A 124 11.27 6.13 -4.39
N ILE A 125 10.49 6.54 -5.40
CA ILE A 125 11.03 7.16 -6.62
C ILE A 125 11.50 8.59 -6.32
N SER A 126 10.73 9.37 -5.56
CA SER A 126 11.19 10.66 -5.03
C SER A 126 12.38 10.49 -4.08
N GLY A 127 12.40 9.43 -3.26
CA GLY A 127 13.52 9.09 -2.38
C GLY A 127 14.78 8.63 -3.11
N ILE A 128 14.67 7.94 -4.24
CA ILE A 128 15.80 7.46 -5.06
C ILE A 128 16.40 8.60 -5.89
N GLU A 129 15.57 9.51 -6.42
CA GLU A 129 16.07 10.73 -7.09
C GLU A 129 16.64 11.75 -6.09
N ALA A 130 16.04 11.89 -4.90
CA ALA A 130 16.58 12.72 -3.81
C ALA A 130 17.87 12.15 -3.22
N ALA A 131 18.00 10.82 -3.08
CA ALA A 131 19.23 10.18 -2.61
C ALA A 131 20.41 10.34 -3.58
N ARG A 132 20.13 10.50 -4.89
CA ARG A 132 21.16 10.78 -5.91
C ARG A 132 21.61 12.24 -5.96
N ARG A 133 20.83 13.19 -5.41
CA ARG A 133 21.15 14.62 -5.42
C ARG A 133 21.25 15.15 -3.99
N ARG A 134 22.42 14.96 -3.38
CA ARG A 134 23.01 15.73 -2.26
C ARG A 134 22.11 16.01 -1.04
N GLY A 135 22.58 15.59 0.14
CA GLY A 135 22.34 16.22 1.44
C GLY A 135 20.90 16.66 1.72
N ALA A 136 20.20 15.89 2.56
CA ALA A 136 18.88 16.18 3.14
C ALA A 136 18.42 17.64 2.96
N PRO A 137 17.34 17.90 2.19
CA PRO A 137 16.75 19.22 2.19
C PRO A 137 16.21 19.50 3.60
N PRO A 138 16.45 20.70 4.15
CA PRO A 138 15.81 21.11 5.40
C PRO A 138 14.28 21.05 5.22
N PRO A 139 13.52 20.83 6.31
CA PRO A 139 12.09 20.61 6.24
C PRO A 139 11.38 21.84 5.66
N THR A 140 10.99 21.78 4.39
CA THR A 140 10.18 22.81 3.75
C THR A 140 8.70 22.59 4.08
N THR A 141 8.03 23.69 4.42
CA THR A 141 6.73 23.79 5.12
C THR A 141 5.50 23.78 4.21
N THR A 142 5.52 23.14 3.04
CA THR A 142 4.37 23.15 2.11
C THR A 142 4.00 21.77 1.59
N ARG A 143 3.33 20.97 2.43
CA ARG A 143 2.47 19.84 2.02
C ARG A 143 1.36 19.66 3.06
N SER A 144 0.18 20.22 2.75
CA SER A 144 -0.92 20.41 3.70
C SER A 144 -1.66 19.12 4.13
N GLY A 145 -1.40 17.96 3.52
CA GLY A 145 -2.11 16.71 3.82
C GLY A 145 -1.49 15.81 4.91
N VAL A 146 -0.23 16.01 5.28
CA VAL A 146 0.51 15.11 6.22
C VAL A 146 0.58 15.67 7.64
N MET A 147 0.06 16.88 7.89
CA MET A 147 0.21 17.54 9.19
C MET A 147 -0.64 16.91 10.30
N HIS A 148 -1.77 16.27 10.00
CA HIS A 148 -2.67 15.74 11.05
C HIS A 148 -2.19 14.43 11.69
N MET A 149 -1.41 13.60 11.00
CA MET A 149 -0.96 12.31 11.55
C MET A 149 0.34 12.38 12.36
N ARG A 150 1.10 13.48 12.26
CA ARG A 150 2.36 13.63 13.02
C ARG A 150 2.15 13.63 14.53
N ARG A 151 0.98 14.04 15.00
CA ARG A 151 0.59 14.10 16.41
C ARG A 151 -0.22 12.89 16.88
N ALA A 152 -0.47 11.92 16.02
CA ALA A 152 -1.20 10.72 16.40
C ALA A 152 -0.25 9.74 17.12
N PRO A 153 -0.72 9.01 18.15
CA PRO A 153 0.07 8.01 18.83
C PRO A 153 0.55 6.91 17.89
N ALA A 154 1.79 6.49 18.02
CA ALA A 154 2.39 5.48 17.16
C ALA A 154 3.40 4.62 17.90
N PHE A 155 3.66 3.42 17.38
CA PHE A 155 4.60 2.48 17.96
C PHE A 155 5.93 2.51 17.23
N THR A 156 7.03 2.50 17.97
CA THR A 156 8.29 1.93 17.46
C THR A 156 8.29 0.45 17.77
N TYR A 157 8.78 -0.40 16.87
CA TYR A 157 8.89 -1.84 17.08
C TYR A 157 10.25 -2.38 16.63
N ALA A 158 10.65 -3.49 17.23
CA ALA A 158 11.71 -4.37 16.75
C ALA A 158 11.15 -5.78 16.55
N MET A 159 11.47 -6.39 15.41
CA MET A 159 11.06 -7.76 15.06
C MET A 159 12.29 -8.62 14.82
N SER A 160 12.41 -9.77 15.48
CA SER A 160 13.38 -10.78 15.09
C SER A 160 12.94 -11.46 13.79
N ILE A 161 13.90 -11.77 12.92
CA ILE A 161 13.66 -12.52 11.68
C ILE A 161 14.18 -13.94 11.89
N GLU A 162 13.26 -14.87 12.11
CA GLU A 162 13.53 -16.29 12.30
C GLU A 162 13.67 -16.99 10.94
N GLY A 163 14.59 -17.95 10.85
CA GLY A 163 14.91 -18.68 9.61
C GLY A 163 15.99 -18.03 8.74
N ALA A 164 16.52 -16.87 9.11
CA ALA A 164 17.66 -16.26 8.43
C ALA A 164 18.98 -16.98 8.78
N ALA A 165 19.94 -16.97 7.85
CA ALA A 165 21.24 -17.62 8.03
C ALA A 165 22.08 -17.01 9.17
N THR A 166 21.88 -15.73 9.45
CA THR A 166 22.49 -15.02 10.58
C THR A 166 21.40 -14.33 11.38
N PRO A 167 21.56 -14.16 12.71
CA PRO A 167 20.62 -13.40 13.52
C PRO A 167 20.41 -12.00 12.93
N CYS A 168 19.17 -11.66 12.65
CA CYS A 168 18.82 -10.34 12.14
C CYS A 168 17.52 -9.84 12.74
N CYS A 169 17.44 -8.51 12.83
CA CYS A 169 16.32 -7.82 13.41
C CYS A 169 15.87 -6.70 12.48
N LYS A 170 14.57 -6.51 12.38
CA LYS A 170 13.97 -5.37 11.71
C LYS A 170 13.53 -4.34 12.75
N ILE A 171 13.96 -3.09 12.58
CA ILE A 171 13.44 -1.95 13.34
C ILE A 171 12.47 -1.18 12.44
N GLY A 172 11.40 -0.65 13.03
CA GLY A 172 10.49 0.24 12.31
C GLY A 172 9.54 0.96 13.24
N TRP A 173 8.66 1.78 12.67
CA TRP A 173 7.53 2.35 13.39
C TRP A 173 6.22 2.18 12.61
N SER A 174 5.08 2.23 13.29
CA SER A 174 3.74 2.13 12.70
C SER A 174 2.65 2.53 13.69
N PHE A 175 1.45 2.83 13.20
CA PHE A 175 0.26 3.02 14.06
C PHE A 175 -0.27 1.71 14.67
N ASP A 176 0.02 0.57 14.04
CA ASP A 176 -0.34 -0.78 14.54
C ASP A 176 0.76 -1.77 14.18
N TRP A 177 1.60 -2.11 15.17
CA TRP A 177 2.71 -3.04 15.00
C TRP A 177 2.24 -4.48 14.75
N ARG A 178 1.07 -4.89 15.25
CA ARG A 178 0.51 -6.25 15.05
C ARG A 178 0.04 -6.43 13.63
N SER A 179 -0.63 -5.43 13.08
CA SER A 179 -0.97 -5.39 11.65
C SER A 179 0.29 -5.49 10.79
N ARG A 180 1.36 -4.78 11.19
CA ARG A 180 2.64 -4.79 10.49
C ARG A 180 3.34 -6.15 10.54
N GLU A 181 3.36 -6.82 11.70
CA GLU A 181 3.90 -8.18 11.84
C GLU A 181 3.15 -9.18 10.95
N ARG A 182 1.81 -9.16 10.99
CA ARG A 182 0.97 -10.03 10.15
C ARG A 182 1.26 -9.82 8.67
N HIS A 183 1.38 -8.56 8.24
CA HIS A 183 1.71 -8.23 6.86
C HIS A 183 3.09 -8.78 6.44
N PHE A 184 4.12 -8.62 7.27
CA PHE A 184 5.44 -9.19 6.95
C PHE A 184 5.40 -10.72 6.87
N ASN A 185 4.72 -11.38 7.80
CA ASN A 185 4.57 -12.84 7.77
C ASN A 185 3.72 -13.32 6.60
N GLN A 186 2.72 -12.56 6.15
CA GLN A 186 1.96 -12.90 4.95
C GLN A 186 2.85 -12.92 3.70
N VAL A 187 3.73 -11.92 3.54
CA VAL A 187 4.65 -11.83 2.39
C VAL A 187 5.80 -12.83 2.51
N ALA A 188 6.30 -13.05 3.72
CA ALA A 188 7.41 -13.96 3.95
C ALA A 188 7.00 -15.44 3.91
N MET A 189 5.71 -15.74 3.99
CA MET A 189 5.13 -17.10 3.86
C MET A 189 5.84 -18.17 4.73
N PRO A 190 5.89 -18.01 6.06
CA PRO A 190 6.63 -18.93 6.94
C PRO A 190 6.09 -20.36 6.91
N ASN A 191 4.80 -20.55 6.61
CA ASN A 191 4.16 -21.87 6.55
C ASN A 191 4.66 -22.75 5.40
N VAL A 192 5.37 -22.19 4.41
CA VAL A 192 5.96 -22.93 3.28
C VAL A 192 7.49 -22.83 3.26
N GLY A 193 8.11 -22.54 4.41
CA GLY A 193 9.57 -22.51 4.58
C GLY A 193 10.22 -21.13 4.37
N GLY A 194 9.44 -20.07 4.24
CA GLY A 194 9.97 -18.71 4.23
C GLY A 194 10.28 -18.16 5.62
N LEU A 195 10.77 -16.92 5.68
CA LEU A 195 11.18 -16.28 6.94
C LEU A 195 9.98 -15.95 7.82
N ARG A 196 10.21 -15.90 9.14
CA ARG A 196 9.18 -15.47 10.10
C ARG A 196 9.61 -14.21 10.85
N TYR A 197 8.78 -13.20 10.81
CA TYR A 197 8.92 -11.98 11.62
C TYR A 197 8.17 -12.17 12.93
N ARG A 198 8.84 -11.91 14.05
CA ARG A 198 8.23 -11.94 15.38
C ARG A 198 8.60 -10.66 16.12
N THR A 199 7.61 -9.90 16.56
CA THR A 199 7.86 -8.72 17.38
C THR A 199 8.48 -9.13 18.71
N ILE A 200 9.63 -8.55 19.03
CA ILE A 200 10.35 -8.76 20.29
C ILE A 200 10.24 -7.55 21.23
N LEU A 201 10.09 -6.35 20.67
CA LEU A 201 9.92 -5.11 21.43
C LEU A 201 8.94 -4.19 20.69
N HIS A 202 8.17 -3.44 21.47
CA HIS A 202 7.37 -2.34 20.95
C HIS A 202 7.21 -1.25 22.03
N GLU A 203 7.21 0.01 21.63
CA GLU A 203 7.02 1.16 22.51
C GLU A 203 6.00 2.10 21.90
N LEU A 204 4.97 2.47 22.67
CA LEU A 204 3.98 3.46 22.27
C LEU A 204 4.51 4.86 22.57
N TRP A 205 4.39 5.76 21.60
CA TRP A 205 4.69 7.17 21.72
C TRP A 205 3.45 8.00 21.50
N ASP A 206 3.39 9.17 22.13
CA ASP A 206 2.26 10.10 21.98
C ASP A 206 2.15 10.64 20.56
N THR A 207 3.28 10.68 19.84
CA THR A 207 3.34 11.17 18.47
C THR A 207 4.13 10.25 17.53
N ALA A 208 3.69 10.17 16.28
CA ALA A 208 4.44 9.53 15.20
C ALA A 208 5.85 10.13 15.03
N GLY A 209 6.03 11.42 15.34
CA GLY A 209 7.34 12.06 15.32
C GLY A 209 8.30 11.50 16.38
N GLU A 210 7.81 11.12 17.55
CA GLU A 210 8.61 10.48 18.60
C GLU A 210 8.96 9.04 18.26
N ALA A 211 8.00 8.28 17.74
CA ALA A 211 8.25 6.92 17.27
C ALA A 211 9.31 6.90 16.16
N PHE A 212 9.20 7.81 15.18
CA PHE A 212 10.22 7.97 14.15
C PHE A 212 11.59 8.37 14.72
N ARG A 213 11.64 9.29 15.70
CA ARG A 213 12.92 9.67 16.34
C ARG A 213 13.60 8.48 17.01
N MET A 214 12.84 7.62 17.68
CA MET A 214 13.38 6.40 18.29
C MET A 214 13.92 5.44 17.23
N GLU A 215 13.14 5.15 16.19
CA GLU A 215 13.57 4.30 15.08
C GLU A 215 14.89 4.79 14.49
N GLN A 216 14.98 6.08 14.14
CA GLN A 216 16.19 6.65 13.54
C GLN A 216 17.39 6.62 14.49
N ALA A 217 17.18 6.84 15.79
CA ALA A 217 18.26 6.74 16.77
C ALA A 217 18.80 5.31 16.90
N LEU A 218 17.91 4.31 16.94
CA LEU A 218 18.30 2.91 16.98
C LEU A 218 19.04 2.50 15.71
N LEU A 219 18.50 2.83 14.53
CA LEU A 219 19.13 2.52 13.25
C LEU A 219 20.50 3.20 13.08
N SER A 220 20.66 4.42 13.59
CA SER A 220 21.93 5.14 13.57
C SER A 220 22.97 4.50 14.49
N LYS A 221 22.56 4.01 15.67
CA LYS A 221 23.47 3.29 16.61
C LYS A 221 24.06 2.02 15.99
N PHE A 222 23.35 1.40 15.06
CA PHE A 222 23.76 0.18 14.38
C PHE A 222 24.06 0.38 12.88
N ASP A 223 24.47 1.58 12.45
CA ASP A 223 24.57 1.90 11.02
C ASP A 223 25.50 0.96 10.25
N ALA A 224 26.59 0.50 10.88
CA ALA A 224 27.54 -0.46 10.30
C ALA A 224 26.96 -1.89 10.10
N LEU A 225 25.85 -2.21 10.76
CA LEU A 225 25.20 -3.53 10.71
C LEU A 225 23.94 -3.52 9.83
N ARG A 226 23.63 -2.40 9.16
CA ARG A 226 22.43 -2.29 8.33
C ARG A 226 22.59 -3.08 7.04
N HIS A 227 21.56 -3.84 6.68
CA HIS A 227 21.53 -4.58 5.42
C HIS A 227 21.61 -3.59 4.24
N PRO A 228 22.49 -3.83 3.25
CA PRO A 228 22.77 -2.86 2.18
C PRO A 228 21.54 -2.56 1.30
N GLN A 229 20.64 -3.53 1.14
CA GLN A 229 19.41 -3.37 0.34
C GLN A 229 18.18 -3.00 1.18
N ASN A 230 18.26 -3.08 2.51
CA ASN A 230 17.16 -2.74 3.40
C ASN A 230 17.72 -2.16 4.69
N ARG A 231 17.84 -0.84 4.71
CA ARG A 231 18.45 -0.11 5.82
C ARG A 231 17.60 -0.12 7.12
N GLU A 232 16.47 -0.80 7.15
CA GLU A 232 15.67 -1.04 8.36
C GLU A 232 15.94 -2.43 8.97
N ILE A 233 16.73 -3.27 8.30
CA ILE A 233 17.17 -4.59 8.78
C ILE A 233 18.61 -4.46 9.28
N LEU A 234 18.85 -4.98 10.47
CA LEU A 234 20.15 -5.10 11.11
C LEU A 234 20.59 -6.56 11.05
N GLU A 235 21.70 -6.82 10.41
CA GLU A 235 22.35 -8.12 10.35
C GLU A 235 23.22 -8.35 11.58
N ARG A 236 23.50 -9.62 11.88
CA ARG A 236 24.41 -10.05 12.96
C ARG A 236 24.07 -9.42 14.31
N THR A 237 22.79 -9.19 14.56
CA THR A 237 22.30 -8.51 15.76
C THR A 237 21.25 -9.38 16.44
N ASP A 238 21.43 -9.64 17.73
CA ASP A 238 20.51 -10.44 18.54
C ASP A 238 19.52 -9.57 19.34
N ALA A 239 18.50 -10.22 19.91
CA ALA A 239 17.46 -9.53 20.67
C ALA A 239 18.01 -8.81 21.91
N VAL A 240 19.04 -9.36 22.56
CA VAL A 240 19.65 -8.78 23.76
C VAL A 240 20.34 -7.45 23.45
N THR A 241 21.09 -7.40 22.36
CA THR A 241 21.78 -6.19 21.88
C THR A 241 20.77 -5.09 21.53
N ILE A 242 19.70 -5.45 20.80
CA ILE A 242 18.62 -4.51 20.47
C ILE A 242 17.94 -4.01 21.74
N GLN A 243 17.62 -4.89 22.68
CA GLN A 243 16.96 -4.55 23.94
C GLN A 243 17.80 -3.59 24.79
N GLY A 244 19.12 -3.79 24.86
CA GLY A 244 20.02 -2.85 25.54
C GLY A 244 19.94 -1.45 24.93
N ALA A 245 20.08 -1.34 23.61
CA ALA A 245 19.97 -0.06 22.91
C ALA A 245 18.57 0.59 23.03
N TRP A 246 17.53 -0.23 23.10
CA TRP A 246 16.16 0.20 23.32
C TRP A 246 16.00 0.85 24.69
N ILE A 247 16.46 0.18 25.74
CA ILE A 247 16.41 0.67 27.13
C ILE A 247 17.22 1.95 27.27
N ASP A 248 18.44 2.01 26.71
CA ASP A 248 19.28 3.21 26.73
C ASP A 248 18.51 4.42 26.17
N TYR A 249 17.87 4.25 25.01
CA TYR A 249 17.08 5.33 24.40
C TYR A 249 15.92 5.77 25.28
N LEU A 250 15.18 4.83 25.88
CA LEU A 250 14.04 5.16 26.75
C LEU A 250 14.48 5.89 28.03
N VAL A 251 15.61 5.50 28.62
CA VAL A 251 16.18 6.19 29.79
C VAL A 251 16.57 7.63 29.43
N ASP A 252 17.23 7.83 28.29
CA ASP A 252 17.64 9.14 27.82
C ASP A 252 16.46 10.02 27.39
N ALA A 253 15.42 9.44 26.81
CA ALA A 253 14.19 10.15 26.48
C ALA A 253 13.49 10.64 27.76
N ARG A 254 13.32 9.77 28.77
CA ARG A 254 12.70 10.14 30.05
C ARG A 254 13.46 11.24 30.79
N ARG A 255 14.79 11.27 30.69
CA ARG A 255 15.62 12.34 31.28
C ARG A 255 15.40 13.69 30.60
N ARG A 256 15.07 13.73 29.31
CA ARG A 256 14.81 14.95 28.54
C ARG A 256 13.43 15.56 28.76
N HIS A 257 12.50 14.78 29.32
CA HIS A 257 11.12 15.21 29.62
C HIS A 257 10.89 15.52 31.11
N ARG A 258 11.94 15.48 31.93
CA ARG A 258 11.96 16.01 33.31
C ARG A 258 12.62 17.37 33.32
#